data_AF-A0A4Y2W5Q7-F1
#
_entry.id   AF-A0A4Y2W5Q7-F1
#
_cell.length_a   1.000
_cell.length_b   1.000
_cell.length_c   1.000
_cell.angle_alpha   90.00
_cell.angle_beta   90.00
_cell.angle_gamma   90.00
#
_symmetry.space_group_name_H-M   'P 1'
#
loop_
_entity.id
_entity.type
_entity.pdbx_description
1 polymer ?
#
loop_
_entity_poly.entity_id
_entity_poly.type
_entity_poly.pdbx_seq_one_letter_code
_entity_poly.pdbx_strand_id
1 'polypeptide(L)'
;MFGLGFEDQKFSRVADFYDGKTVFVTGAAGFIGAILLETLLRCCPGIKSIYILLRSKKNVQPEARKEQIFDKKVWKQELLYI
;
A
#
# COMPACT_ATOMS: atom_id res chain seq x y z
N MET A 1 42.16 12.34 -5.24
CA MET A 1 41.68 12.82 -3.92
C MET A 1 40.48 13.71 -4.19
N PHE A 2 39.33 13.41 -3.55
CA PHE A 2 37.99 14.02 -3.67
C PHE A 2 37.26 13.80 -5.02
N GLY A 3 36.13 13.09 -5.09
CA GLY A 3 35.32 12.45 -4.06
C GLY A 3 34.40 11.39 -4.65
N LEU A 4 34.30 10.26 -3.96
CA LEU A 4 33.15 9.37 -4.00
C LEU A 4 32.03 10.05 -3.17
N GLY A 5 30.82 10.13 -3.70
CA GLY A 5 29.66 10.67 -2.99
C GLY A 5 28.36 10.20 -3.63
N PHE A 6 27.61 9.41 -2.87
CA PHE A 6 26.38 8.65 -3.16
C PHE A 6 25.21 9.42 -3.82
N GLU A 7 24.30 8.63 -4.41
CA GLU A 7 22.99 8.94 -4.99
C GLU A 7 22.08 9.85 -4.15
N ASP A 8 21.27 10.68 -4.82
CA ASP A 8 19.97 11.11 -4.28
C ASP A 8 18.85 10.62 -5.21
N GLN A 9 18.30 9.44 -4.87
CA GLN A 9 17.02 8.99 -5.39
C GLN A 9 15.97 10.06 -5.08
N LYS A 10 15.32 10.61 -6.11
CA LYS A 10 14.08 11.38 -5.93
C LYS A 10 13.00 10.44 -5.38
N PHE A 11 12.82 10.40 -4.06
CA PHE A 11 11.55 9.97 -3.51
C PHE A 11 10.47 10.92 -4.02
N SER A 12 9.29 10.38 -4.38
CA SER A 12 8.18 11.24 -4.81
C SER A 12 7.74 12.10 -3.62
N ARG A 13 7.34 13.36 -3.86
CA ARG A 13 6.78 14.25 -2.80
C ARG A 13 5.66 13.57 -1.97
N VAL A 14 4.97 12.60 -2.56
CA VAL A 14 3.94 11.79 -1.90
C VAL A 14 4.56 10.74 -0.98
N ALA A 15 5.63 10.06 -1.41
CA ALA A 15 6.36 9.10 -0.58
C ALA A 15 6.95 9.79 0.66
N ASP A 16 7.59 10.95 0.48
CA ASP A 16 8.12 11.76 1.59
C ASP A 16 7.02 12.20 2.55
N PHE A 17 5.85 12.57 2.00
CA PHE A 17 4.72 12.94 2.83
C PHE A 17 4.25 11.78 3.70
N TYR A 18 4.32 10.53 3.21
CA TYR A 18 3.85 9.37 3.96
C TYR A 18 4.94 8.69 4.81
N ASP A 19 6.18 9.15 4.74
CA ASP A 19 7.31 8.60 5.49
C ASP A 19 7.09 8.67 7.02
N GLY A 20 7.32 7.55 7.69
CA GLY A 20 7.09 7.35 9.12
C GLY A 20 5.62 7.44 9.57
N LYS A 21 4.67 7.75 8.68
CA LYS A 21 3.26 7.96 9.05
C LYS A 21 2.51 6.65 9.25
N THR A 22 1.47 6.74 10.06
CA THR A 22 0.45 5.71 10.19
C THR A 22 -0.79 6.13 9.43
N VAL A 23 -1.28 5.28 8.53
CA VAL A 23 -2.41 5.59 7.64
C VAL A 23 -3.62 4.74 8.02
N PHE A 24 -4.79 5.36 8.14
CA PHE A 24 -6.06 4.65 8.33
C PHE A 24 -6.90 4.70 7.06
N VAL A 25 -7.13 3.54 6.45
CA VAL A 25 -7.87 3.40 5.19
C VAL A 25 -9.25 2.83 5.46
N THR A 26 -10.28 3.56 5.01
CA THR A 26 -11.65 3.06 4.96
C THR A 26 -11.99 2.63 3.54
N GLY A 27 -12.89 1.65 3.39
CA GLY A 27 -13.30 1.19 2.05
C GLY A 27 -12.23 0.42 1.27
N ALA A 28 -11.16 -0.09 1.91
CA ALA A 28 -10.08 -0.82 1.25
C ALA A 28 -10.55 -2.10 0.52
N ALA A 29 -11.67 -2.69 0.95
CA ALA A 29 -12.29 -3.82 0.26
C ALA A 29 -13.06 -3.42 -1.03
N GLY A 30 -13.22 -2.12 -1.32
CA GLY A 30 -13.76 -1.61 -2.58
C GLY A 30 -12.72 -1.62 -3.71
N PHE A 31 -13.12 -1.37 -4.95
CA PHE A 31 -12.19 -1.36 -6.10
C PHE A 31 -11.11 -0.27 -5.95
N ILE A 32 -11.52 0.99 -5.77
CA ILE A 32 -10.61 2.12 -5.61
C ILE A 32 -9.77 1.97 -4.33
N GLY A 33 -10.39 1.55 -3.22
CA GLY A 33 -9.68 1.36 -1.96
C GLY A 33 -8.57 0.31 -2.04
N ALA A 34 -8.77 -0.75 -2.84
CA ALA A 34 -7.74 -1.76 -3.08
C ALA A 34 -6.59 -1.20 -3.94
N ILE A 35 -6.88 -0.41 -4.98
CA ILE A 35 -5.86 0.29 -5.78
C ILE A 35 -5.06 1.27 -4.92
N LEU A 36 -5.74 2.05 -4.07
CA LEU A 36 -5.07 2.97 -3.15
C LEU A 36 -4.14 2.22 -2.20
N LEU A 37 -4.61 1.13 -1.59
CA LEU A 37 -3.79 0.31 -0.70
C LEU A 37 -2.56 -0.24 -1.41
N GLU A 38 -2.74 -0.73 -2.63
CA GLU A 38 -1.67 -1.22 -3.50
C GLU A 38 -0.66 -0.12 -3.79
N THR A 39 -1.13 1.05 -4.22
CA THR A 39 -0.30 2.23 -4.51
C THR A 39 0.49 2.69 -3.29
N LEU A 40 -0.12 2.75 -2.11
CA LEU A 40 0.57 3.15 -0.88
C LEU A 40 1.66 2.13 -0.51
N LEU A 41 1.36 0.83 -0.62
CA LEU A 41 2.33 -0.23 -0.33
C LEU A 41 3.50 -0.24 -1.33
N ARG A 42 3.24 0.02 -2.62
CA ARG A 42 4.27 0.02 -3.67
C ARG A 42 5.10 1.30 -3.69
N CYS A 43 4.46 2.46 -3.59
CA CYS A 43 5.10 3.75 -3.83
C CYS A 43 5.54 4.49 -2.57
N CYS A 44 5.04 4.10 -1.38
CA CYS A 44 5.35 4.77 -0.12
C CYS A 44 5.96 3.78 0.89
N PRO A 45 7.16 3.23 0.63
CA PRO A 45 7.77 2.19 1.47
C PRO A 45 8.07 2.65 2.91
N GLY A 46 8.17 3.97 3.14
CA GLY A 46 8.40 4.56 4.45
C GLY A 46 7.18 4.60 5.39
N ILE A 47 6.00 4.17 4.93
CA ILE A 47 4.81 4.10 5.79
C ILE A 47 5.06 3.13 6.96
N LYS A 48 4.89 3.61 8.18
CA LYS A 48 5.08 2.80 9.39
C LYS A 48 4.02 1.70 9.52
N SER A 49 2.76 2.03 9.29
CA SER A 49 1.63 1.11 9.46
C SER A 49 0.41 1.56 8.68
N ILE A 50 -0.32 0.60 8.10
CA ILE A 50 -1.63 0.83 7.47
C ILE A 50 -2.69 0.04 8.22
N TYR A 51 -3.68 0.75 8.77
CA TYR A 51 -4.85 0.17 9.41
C TYR A 51 -6.04 0.22 8.45
N ILE A 52 -6.83 -0.85 8.41
CA ILE A 52 -7.95 -0.98 7.49
C ILE A 52 -9.24 -1.22 8.28
N LEU A 53 -10.25 -0.40 8.03
CA LEU A 53 -11.59 -0.66 8.55
C LEU A 53 -12.35 -1.65 7.66
N LEU A 54 -12.61 -2.83 8.17
CA LEU A 54 -13.44 -3.84 7.53
C LEU A 54 -14.80 -3.92 8.24
N ARG A 55 -15.87 -3.44 7.60
CA ARG A 55 -17.24 -3.45 8.17
C ARG A 55 -17.94 -4.80 8.04
N SER A 56 -18.23 -5.54 9.11
CA SER A 56 -18.83 -6.89 9.07
C SER A 56 -19.96 -7.04 8.03
N LYS A 57 -19.99 -8.16 7.31
CA LYS A 57 -21.11 -8.56 6.43
C LYS A 57 -21.76 -9.79 7.03
N LYS A 58 -23.11 -9.86 7.05
CA LYS A 58 -23.83 -11.06 7.49
C LYS A 58 -23.31 -12.27 6.69
N ASN A 59 -22.98 -13.35 7.40
CA ASN A 59 -22.49 -14.61 6.85
C ASN A 59 -21.09 -14.59 6.19
N VAL A 60 -20.24 -13.60 6.48
CA VAL A 60 -18.84 -13.62 6.03
C VAL A 60 -17.92 -13.39 7.21
N GLN A 61 -17.02 -14.34 7.47
CA GLN A 61 -16.02 -14.22 8.53
C GLN A 61 -15.07 -13.04 8.24
N PRO A 62 -14.65 -12.28 9.27
CA PRO A 62 -13.71 -11.17 9.11
C PRO A 62 -12.44 -11.54 8.33
N GLU A 63 -11.90 -12.74 8.56
CA GLU A 63 -10.68 -13.29 7.96
C GLU A 63 -10.86 -13.48 6.45
N ALA A 64 -11.99 -14.06 6.03
CA ALA A 64 -12.31 -14.23 4.62
C ALA A 64 -12.39 -12.89 3.88
N ARG A 65 -12.77 -11.80 4.58
CA ARG A 65 -12.77 -10.46 3.96
C ARG A 65 -11.41 -9.81 3.89
N LYS A 66 -10.49 -10.15 4.79
CA LYS A 66 -9.09 -9.77 4.65
C LYS A 66 -8.52 -10.38 3.38
N GLU A 67 -8.76 -11.66 3.13
CA GLU A 67 -8.31 -12.36 1.92
C GLU A 67 -8.92 -11.77 0.64
N GLN A 68 -10.20 -11.41 0.66
CA GLN A 68 -10.88 -10.77 -0.48
C GLN A 68 -10.25 -9.44 -0.92
N ILE A 69 -9.53 -8.73 -0.05
CA ILE A 69 -8.82 -7.51 -0.45
C ILE A 69 -7.75 -7.89 -1.48
N PHE A 70 -6.98 -8.93 -1.19
CA PHE A 70 -5.79 -9.36 -1.92
C PHE A 70 -6.07 -10.31 -3.09
N ASP A 71 -7.22 -10.97 -3.15
CA ASP A 71 -7.58 -11.83 -4.29
C ASP A 71 -7.91 -11.05 -5.59
N LYS A 72 -8.05 -9.73 -5.49
CA LYS A 72 -8.35 -8.88 -6.64
C LYS A 72 -7.20 -8.84 -7.65
N LYS A 73 -7.56 -8.73 -8.94
CA LYS A 73 -6.59 -8.63 -10.05
C LYS A 73 -5.56 -7.51 -9.91
N VAL A 74 -5.90 -6.42 -9.19
CA VAL A 74 -4.97 -5.31 -8.94
C VAL A 74 -3.69 -5.74 -8.23
N TRP A 75 -3.76 -6.80 -7.40
CA TRP A 75 -2.62 -7.35 -6.67
C TRP A 75 -1.82 -8.38 -7.48
N LYS A 76 -2.40 -8.90 -8.56
CA LYS A 76 -1.80 -9.93 -9.41
C LYS A 76 -0.90 -9.36 -10.52
N GLN A 77 -0.64 -8.05 -10.51
CA GLN A 77 0.35 -7.44 -11.40
C GLN A 77 1.78 -7.57 -10.83
N GLU A 78 2.28 -8.80 -10.84
CA GLU A 78 3.69 -9.08 -11.17
C GLU A 78 3.62 -9.58 -12.64
N LEU A 79 4.27 -9.02 -13.64
CA LEU A 79 5.72 -8.97 -13.86
C LEU A 79 6.01 -7.98 -15.00
N LEU A 80 6.89 -7.01 -14.75
CA LEU A 80 7.97 -6.57 -15.64
C LEU A 80 8.74 -5.47 -14.87
N TYR A 81 10.03 -5.72 -14.62
CA TYR A 81 11.00 -4.89 -13.88
C TYR A 81 11.08 -5.05 -12.34
N ILE A 82 11.35 -6.29 -11.91
CA ILE A 82 12.54 -6.57 -11.09
C ILE A 82 13.38 -7.61 -11.83
#